data_AF-A0A956DLV8-F1
#
_entry.id   AF-A0A956DLV8-F1
#
_cell.length_a   1.000
_cell.length_b   1.000
_cell.length_c   1.000
_cell.angle_alpha   90.00
_cell.angle_beta   90.00
_cell.angle_gamma   90.00
#
_symmetry.space_group_name_H-M   'P 1'
#
loop_
_entity.id
_entity.type
_entity.pdbx_description
1 polymer ?
#
loop_
_entity_poly.entity_id
_entity_poly.type
_entity_poly.pdbx_seq_one_letter_code
_entity_poly.pdbx_strand_id
1 'polypeptide(L)'
;AIRDLHPTQKGIDAGTSAKIAAEKQAAAERFRWLQRRFCKAVAKIGEAVSTEINRPQEHVYRPPENQITIKTGQKFDITTLDPSKKYLYIINEAGDAVLAPESQPGYKYSSGPRAGQPRVLKHRDLAPGPGGKTPGKARIGGEFYFSESEGTWIVDNSSSFSALRATRPGAPSDLPPSPKESLDATLEIFELTGSDVSKIQTRDVIRRNQ
;
A
#
# COMPACT_ATOMS: atom_id res chain seq x y z
N ALA A 1 21.59 -45.70 -40.81
CA ALA A 1 21.05 -44.54 -41.55
C ALA A 1 20.07 -43.81 -40.65
N ILE A 2 20.51 -42.70 -40.04
CA ILE A 2 19.68 -41.86 -39.17
C ILE A 2 19.21 -40.70 -40.04
N ARG A 3 17.89 -40.62 -40.29
CA ARG A 3 17.26 -39.49 -40.98
C ARG A 3 16.96 -38.42 -39.95
N ASP A 4 17.75 -37.35 -39.97
CA ASP A 4 17.46 -36.11 -39.26
C ASP A 4 16.19 -35.48 -39.83
N LEU A 5 15.12 -35.56 -39.06
CA LEU A 5 13.88 -34.82 -39.31
C LEU A 5 13.98 -33.48 -38.58
N HIS A 6 14.45 -32.45 -39.28
CA HIS A 6 14.30 -31.08 -38.81
C HIS A 6 12.82 -30.67 -38.91
N PRO A 7 12.18 -30.25 -37.82
CA PRO A 7 10.82 -29.73 -37.87
C PRO A 7 10.83 -28.39 -38.62
N THR A 8 10.03 -28.31 -39.68
CA THR A 8 9.74 -27.07 -40.41
C THR A 8 9.00 -26.11 -39.49
N GLN A 9 9.64 -24.99 -39.15
CA GLN A 9 8.96 -23.85 -38.51
C GLN A 9 7.82 -23.39 -39.42
N LYS A 10 6.58 -23.70 -39.05
CA LYS A 10 5.40 -23.07 -39.67
C LYS A 10 5.48 -21.57 -39.42
N GLY A 11 5.68 -20.80 -40.48
CA GLY A 11 5.72 -19.34 -40.42
C GLY A 11 4.45 -18.78 -39.78
N ILE A 12 4.62 -17.91 -38.78
CA ILE A 12 3.54 -17.08 -38.25
C ILE A 12 3.12 -16.16 -39.39
N ASP A 13 1.85 -16.22 -39.82
CA ASP A 13 1.37 -15.36 -40.89
C ASP A 13 1.47 -13.86 -40.50
N ALA A 14 1.59 -12.99 -41.51
CA ALA A 14 1.76 -11.55 -41.30
C ALA A 14 0.58 -10.93 -40.53
N GLY A 15 -0.63 -11.50 -40.66
CA GLY A 15 -1.82 -11.06 -39.94
C GLY A 15 -1.74 -11.28 -38.43
N THR A 16 -1.20 -12.43 -38.00
CA THR A 16 -0.96 -12.77 -36.60
C THR A 16 0.09 -11.83 -35.99
N SER A 17 1.12 -11.48 -36.75
CA SER A 17 2.16 -10.55 -36.30
C SER A 17 1.61 -9.14 -36.05
N ALA A 18 0.75 -8.62 -36.94
CA ALA A 18 0.13 -7.32 -36.78
C ALA A 18 -0.83 -7.26 -35.58
N LYS A 19 -1.63 -8.31 -35.36
CA LYS A 19 -2.54 -8.41 -34.20
C LYS A 19 -1.77 -8.39 -32.87
N ILE A 20 -0.71 -9.21 -32.76
CA ILE A 20 0.13 -9.25 -31.56
C ILE A 20 0.78 -7.89 -31.29
N ALA A 21 1.24 -7.19 -32.34
CA ALA A 21 1.82 -5.86 -32.20
C ALA A 21 0.78 -4.83 -31.69
N ALA A 22 -0.44 -4.86 -32.24
CA ALA A 22 -1.53 -3.99 -31.81
C ALA A 22 -1.93 -4.25 -30.34
N GLU A 23 -2.03 -5.50 -29.92
CA GLU A 23 -2.32 -5.88 -28.53
C GLU A 23 -1.23 -5.40 -27.57
N LYS A 24 0.05 -5.54 -27.95
CA LYS A 24 1.18 -5.02 -27.17
C LYS A 24 1.15 -3.50 -27.05
N GLN A 25 0.84 -2.79 -28.13
CA GLN A 25 0.74 -1.34 -28.13
C GLN A 25 -0.41 -0.87 -27.22
N ALA A 26 -1.59 -1.48 -27.35
CA ALA A 26 -2.74 -1.17 -26.50
C ALA A 26 -2.44 -1.44 -25.01
N ALA A 27 -1.75 -2.54 -24.70
CA ALA A 27 -1.31 -2.84 -23.33
C ALA A 27 -0.34 -1.78 -22.80
N ALA A 28 0.63 -1.33 -23.61
CA ALA A 28 1.58 -0.28 -23.24
C ALA A 28 0.91 1.09 -23.03
N GLU A 29 -0.07 1.44 -23.86
CA GLU A 29 -0.86 2.66 -23.71
C GLU A 29 -1.71 2.63 -22.43
N ARG A 30 -2.37 1.50 -22.16
CA ARG A 30 -3.12 1.28 -20.92
C ARG A 30 -2.21 1.40 -19.69
N PHE A 31 -1.03 0.77 -19.73
CA PHE A 31 -0.05 0.86 -18.63
C PHE A 31 0.39 2.30 -18.39
N ARG A 32 0.73 3.07 -19.44
CA ARG A 32 1.10 4.49 -19.32
C ARG A 32 -0.04 5.34 -18.75
N TRP A 33 -1.27 5.06 -19.13
CA TRP A 33 -2.44 5.75 -18.57
C TRP A 33 -2.63 5.43 -17.09
N LEU A 34 -2.55 4.16 -16.68
CA LEU A 34 -2.61 3.73 -15.28
C LEU A 34 -1.51 4.39 -14.46
N GLN A 35 -0.28 4.39 -14.96
CA GLN A 35 0.86 5.02 -14.28
C GLN A 35 0.62 6.52 -14.04
N ARG A 36 0.10 7.25 -15.02
CA ARG A 36 -0.23 8.68 -14.85
C ARG A 36 -1.32 8.91 -13.81
N ARG A 37 -2.39 8.10 -13.81
CA ARG A 37 -3.43 8.19 -12.79
C ARG A 37 -2.89 7.86 -11.40
N PHE A 38 -2.04 6.84 -11.30
CA PHE A 38 -1.40 6.47 -10.05
C PHE A 38 -0.54 7.60 -9.49
N CYS A 39 0.32 8.22 -10.30
CA CYS A 39 1.11 9.37 -9.87
C CYS A 39 0.23 10.54 -9.40
N LYS A 40 -0.91 10.79 -10.06
CA LYS A 40 -1.87 11.82 -9.62
C LYS A 40 -2.51 11.47 -8.29
N ALA A 41 -2.93 10.22 -8.08
CA ALA A 41 -3.49 9.76 -6.82
C ALA A 41 -2.46 9.89 -5.68
N VAL A 42 -1.22 9.46 -5.90
CA VAL A 42 -0.11 9.63 -4.95
C VAL A 42 0.13 11.12 -4.63
N ALA A 43 0.09 12.00 -5.64
CA ALA A 43 0.23 13.44 -5.45
C ALA A 43 -0.93 14.05 -4.65
N LYS A 44 -2.17 13.55 -4.82
CA LYS A 44 -3.31 13.95 -3.98
C LYS A 44 -3.21 13.47 -2.54
N ILE A 45 -2.47 12.39 -2.26
CA ILE A 45 -2.10 12.06 -0.89
C ILE A 45 -1.02 13.02 -0.43
N GLY A 46 -0.12 13.47 -1.30
CA GLY A 46 0.95 14.45 -1.04
C GLY A 46 2.18 13.85 -0.37
N GLU A 47 3.08 14.71 0.12
CA GLU A 47 4.43 14.29 0.53
C GLU A 47 4.46 13.33 1.73
N ALA A 48 5.46 12.46 1.71
CA ALA A 48 5.70 11.50 2.78
C ALA A 48 6.20 12.21 4.05
N VAL A 49 5.63 11.84 5.20
CA VAL A 49 6.02 12.38 6.50
C VAL A 49 6.78 11.34 7.31
N SER A 50 7.77 11.81 8.04
CA SER A 50 8.50 11.00 9.02
C SER A 50 7.94 11.25 10.41
N THR A 51 7.79 10.19 11.19
CA THR A 51 7.34 10.25 12.57
C THR A 51 8.54 10.24 13.52
N GLU A 52 9.50 11.16 13.35
CA GLU A 52 10.86 11.18 13.97
C GLU A 52 10.93 11.23 15.51
N ILE A 53 9.85 10.92 16.20
CA ILE A 53 9.86 10.71 17.64
C ILE A 53 10.46 9.33 17.88
N ASN A 54 11.79 9.25 17.93
CA ASN A 54 12.52 8.11 18.49
C ASN A 54 12.38 8.15 20.00
N ARG A 55 11.53 7.30 20.56
CA ARG A 55 11.46 7.16 22.01
C ARG A 55 12.62 6.26 22.47
N PRO A 56 13.26 6.50 23.62
CA PRO A 56 14.34 5.65 24.13
C PRO A 56 13.97 4.16 24.27
N GLN A 57 12.66 3.88 24.36
CA GLN A 57 12.06 2.55 24.46
C GLN A 57 11.48 2.01 23.15
N GLU A 58 11.68 2.70 22.03
CA GLU A 58 11.28 2.19 20.71
C GLU A 58 12.27 1.15 20.22
N HIS A 59 11.70 0.06 19.69
CA HIS A 59 12.44 -1.10 19.25
C HIS A 59 12.77 -0.97 17.77
N VAL A 60 13.67 -1.82 17.28
CA VAL A 60 13.99 -1.89 15.85
C VAL A 60 12.72 -2.16 15.05
N TYR A 61 12.34 -1.19 14.20
CA TYR A 61 11.25 -1.31 13.24
C TYR A 61 11.65 -2.35 12.21
N ARG A 62 10.81 -3.36 12.01
CA ARG A 62 11.07 -4.42 11.03
C ARG A 62 9.81 -4.73 10.24
N PRO A 63 9.92 -4.95 8.92
CA PRO A 63 8.81 -5.44 8.13
C PRO A 63 8.32 -6.76 8.74
N PRO A 64 7.00 -6.94 8.94
CA PRO A 64 6.48 -8.25 9.31
C PRO A 64 6.64 -9.25 8.16
N GLU A 65 6.78 -10.54 8.47
CA GLU A 65 6.93 -11.60 7.47
C GLU A 65 5.70 -11.70 6.55
N ASN A 66 4.50 -11.44 7.09
CA ASN A 66 3.23 -11.50 6.35
C ASN A 66 2.84 -10.15 5.73
N GLN A 67 3.82 -9.32 5.39
CA GLN A 67 3.57 -8.04 4.71
C GLN A 67 3.16 -8.28 3.25
N ILE A 68 2.10 -7.58 2.83
CA ILE A 68 1.66 -7.49 1.44
C ILE A 68 2.06 -6.11 0.92
N THR A 69 2.84 -6.07 -0.16
CA THR A 69 3.14 -4.82 -0.88
C THR A 69 2.46 -4.86 -2.24
N ILE A 70 1.61 -3.88 -2.49
CA ILE A 70 0.81 -3.75 -3.71
C ILE A 70 1.38 -2.59 -4.53
N LYS A 71 1.99 -2.95 -5.66
CA LYS A 71 2.57 -1.99 -6.60
C LYS A 71 1.55 -1.56 -7.66
N THR A 72 1.83 -0.46 -8.35
CA THR A 72 1.03 -0.02 -9.50
C THR A 72 0.84 -1.14 -10.52
N GLY A 73 -0.41 -1.37 -10.94
CA GLY A 73 -0.76 -2.39 -11.93
C GLY A 73 -0.71 -3.83 -11.43
N GLN A 74 -0.31 -4.07 -10.18
CA GLN A 74 -0.38 -5.39 -9.55
C GLN A 74 -1.78 -5.60 -8.97
N LYS A 75 -2.50 -6.63 -9.46
CA LYS A 75 -3.81 -6.99 -8.92
C LYS A 75 -3.73 -7.34 -7.44
N PHE A 76 -4.52 -6.67 -6.61
CA PHE A 76 -4.75 -7.07 -5.21
C PHE A 76 -6.18 -7.60 -5.05
N ASP A 77 -6.30 -8.83 -4.56
CA ASP A 77 -7.60 -9.44 -4.30
C ASP A 77 -7.92 -9.35 -2.80
N ILE A 78 -8.80 -8.41 -2.46
CA ILE A 78 -9.25 -8.17 -1.09
C ILE A 78 -9.91 -9.40 -0.45
N THR A 79 -10.48 -10.31 -1.26
CA THR A 79 -11.13 -11.52 -0.74
C THR A 79 -10.15 -12.54 -0.17
N THR A 80 -8.85 -12.36 -0.42
CA THR A 80 -7.78 -13.18 0.17
C THR A 80 -7.43 -12.77 1.59
N LEU A 81 -7.91 -11.61 2.06
CA LEU A 81 -7.72 -11.19 3.45
C LEU A 81 -8.65 -11.94 4.38
N ASP A 82 -8.19 -12.16 5.61
CA ASP A 82 -8.95 -12.78 6.69
C ASP A 82 -9.84 -11.70 7.35
N PRO A 83 -11.18 -11.78 7.21
CA PRO A 83 -12.08 -10.75 7.75
C PRO A 83 -12.08 -10.70 9.28
N SER A 84 -11.60 -11.73 9.97
CA SER A 84 -11.45 -11.72 11.44
C SER A 84 -10.25 -10.90 11.93
N LYS A 85 -9.38 -10.46 11.01
CA LYS A 85 -8.16 -9.71 11.33
C LYS A 85 -8.29 -8.24 10.99
N LYS A 86 -7.76 -7.41 11.87
CA LYS A 86 -7.43 -6.02 11.57
C LYS A 86 -6.05 -5.95 10.93
N TYR A 87 -5.94 -5.20 9.84
CA TYR A 87 -4.69 -4.92 9.16
C TYR A 87 -4.29 -3.47 9.40
N LEU A 88 -2.99 -3.21 9.50
CA LEU A 88 -2.45 -1.88 9.36
C LEU A 88 -2.08 -1.67 7.90
N TYR A 89 -2.30 -0.46 7.39
CA TYR A 89 -1.84 -0.07 6.06
C TYR A 89 -1.06 1.25 6.08
N ILE A 90 -0.16 1.40 5.12
CA ILE A 90 0.44 2.68 4.74
C ILE A 90 0.47 2.81 3.23
N ILE A 91 0.53 4.05 2.75
CA ILE A 91 1.08 4.36 1.43
C ILE A 91 2.51 4.83 1.65
N ASN A 92 3.48 4.06 1.17
CA ASN A 92 4.89 4.36 1.39
C ASN A 92 5.36 5.60 0.58
N GLU A 93 6.63 5.97 0.71
CA GLU A 93 7.21 7.12 -0.01
C GLU A 93 7.10 6.99 -1.55
N ALA A 94 7.23 5.77 -2.08
CA ALA A 94 7.08 5.49 -3.52
C ALA A 94 5.62 5.51 -4.00
N GLY A 95 4.64 5.50 -3.08
CA GLY A 95 3.22 5.43 -3.39
C GLY A 95 2.63 4.02 -3.37
N ASP A 96 3.43 2.99 -3.07
CA ASP A 96 2.91 1.62 -2.96
C ASP A 96 2.06 1.47 -1.69
N ALA A 97 0.98 0.68 -1.80
CA ALA A 97 0.20 0.29 -0.63
C ALA A 97 0.87 -0.90 0.08
N VAL A 98 1.10 -0.76 1.37
CA VAL A 98 1.69 -1.80 2.21
C VAL A 98 0.71 -2.16 3.31
N LEU A 99 0.38 -3.44 3.44
CA LEU A 99 -0.57 -3.95 4.42
C LEU A 99 0.06 -5.10 5.21
N ALA A 100 -0.29 -5.23 6.49
CA ALA A 100 -0.03 -6.45 7.25
C ALA A 100 -1.01 -6.60 8.42
N PRO A 101 -1.32 -7.84 8.87
CA PRO A 101 -2.14 -8.04 10.05
C PRO A 101 -1.52 -7.36 11.27
N GLU A 102 -2.34 -6.69 12.09
CA GLU A 102 -1.85 -5.99 13.28
C GLU A 102 -1.29 -6.97 14.33
N SER A 103 -1.96 -8.13 14.46
CA SER A 103 -1.55 -9.23 15.32
C SER A 103 -1.00 -10.37 14.48
N GLN A 104 0.24 -10.79 14.79
CA GLN A 104 0.92 -11.86 14.07
C GLN A 104 1.61 -12.81 15.05
N PRO A 105 1.43 -14.14 14.89
CA PRO A 105 2.18 -15.12 15.67
C PRO A 105 3.68 -14.88 15.53
N GLY A 106 4.41 -14.92 16.65
CA GLY A 106 5.86 -14.75 16.64
C GLY A 106 6.37 -13.31 16.48
N TYR A 107 5.49 -12.33 16.22
CA TYR A 107 5.92 -10.92 16.19
C TYR A 107 6.19 -10.41 17.60
N LYS A 108 7.48 -10.32 17.92
CA LYS A 108 7.99 -10.04 19.26
C LYS A 108 8.86 -8.79 19.27
N TYR A 109 9.01 -8.20 20.44
CA TYR A 109 10.03 -7.19 20.68
C TYR A 109 11.43 -7.77 20.44
N SER A 110 12.25 -7.07 19.66
CA SER A 110 13.60 -7.52 19.28
C SER A 110 14.70 -7.09 20.26
N SER A 111 14.41 -6.15 21.16
CA SER A 111 15.39 -5.54 22.07
C SER A 111 14.73 -4.99 23.34
N GLY A 112 15.52 -4.50 24.30
CA GLY A 112 15.04 -3.81 25.49
C GLY A 112 14.38 -4.72 26.55
N PRO A 113 13.78 -4.14 27.61
CA PRO A 113 13.22 -4.90 28.74
C PRO A 113 12.10 -5.87 28.38
N ARG A 114 11.49 -5.71 27.20
CA ARG A 114 10.41 -6.57 26.68
C ARG A 114 10.87 -7.57 25.62
N ALA A 115 12.19 -7.67 25.35
CA ALA A 115 12.71 -8.55 24.31
C ALA A 115 12.13 -9.98 24.43
N GLY A 116 11.67 -10.53 23.31
CA GLY A 116 11.04 -11.85 23.24
C GLY A 116 9.55 -11.90 23.62
N GLN A 117 8.99 -10.83 24.20
CA GLN A 117 7.55 -10.75 24.48
C GLN A 117 6.75 -10.44 23.20
N PRO A 118 5.51 -10.93 23.07
CA PRO A 118 4.62 -10.57 21.96
C PRO A 118 4.45 -9.06 21.83
N ARG A 119 4.39 -8.57 20.60
CA ARG A 119 4.22 -7.17 20.25
C ARG A 119 3.14 -7.05 19.19
N VAL A 120 2.32 -6.02 19.30
CA VAL A 120 1.39 -5.61 18.25
C VAL A 120 2.13 -4.75 17.22
N LEU A 121 1.91 -5.01 15.93
CA LEU A 121 2.47 -4.23 14.84
C LEU A 121 2.08 -2.75 14.97
N LYS A 122 2.95 -1.85 14.52
CA LYS A 122 2.67 -0.41 14.40
C LYS A 122 2.89 0.02 12.95
N HIS A 123 2.25 1.08 12.48
CA HIS A 123 2.42 1.56 11.09
C HIS A 123 3.88 1.82 10.73
N ARG A 124 4.69 2.30 11.69
CA ARG A 124 6.13 2.54 11.51
C ARG A 124 6.93 1.26 11.21
N ASP A 125 6.43 0.09 11.60
CA ASP A 125 7.04 -1.19 11.25
C ASP A 125 6.87 -1.53 9.75
N LEU A 126 5.86 -0.95 9.09
CA LEU A 126 5.61 -1.11 7.65
C LEU A 126 6.50 -0.22 6.78
N ALA A 127 7.10 0.81 7.36
CA ALA A 127 8.08 1.68 6.73
C ALA A 127 9.27 1.85 7.67
N PRO A 128 10.12 0.83 7.86
CA PRO A 128 11.32 0.97 8.67
C PRO A 128 12.33 1.89 7.97
N GLY A 129 12.99 2.76 8.74
CA GLY A 129 14.15 3.50 8.27
C GLY A 129 15.40 2.61 8.15
N PRO A 130 16.57 3.20 7.83
CA PRO A 130 17.82 2.46 7.68
C PRO A 130 18.13 1.55 8.89
N GLY A 131 18.28 0.25 8.62
CA GLY A 131 18.53 -0.77 9.64
C GLY A 131 17.43 -0.92 10.69
N GLY A 132 16.22 -0.39 10.44
CA GLY A 132 15.10 -0.40 11.37
C GLY A 132 15.29 0.48 12.61
N LYS A 133 16.35 1.30 12.67
CA LYS A 133 16.69 2.09 13.86
C LYS A 133 15.83 3.33 14.05
N THR A 134 15.16 3.75 12.99
CA THR A 134 14.25 4.89 12.98
C THR A 134 12.97 4.51 12.27
N PRO A 135 11.85 5.22 12.52
CA PRO A 135 10.73 5.19 11.62
C PRO A 135 11.19 5.71 10.25
N GLY A 136 10.71 5.08 9.18
CA GLY A 136 10.79 5.60 7.84
C GLY A 136 9.64 6.58 7.56
N LYS A 137 9.49 6.92 6.29
CA LYS A 137 8.47 7.84 5.81
C LYS A 137 7.28 7.11 5.18
N ALA A 138 6.10 7.66 5.38
CA ALA A 138 4.89 7.26 4.67
C ALA A 138 4.03 8.48 4.34
N ARG A 139 3.28 8.41 3.24
CA ARG A 139 2.38 9.47 2.79
C ARG A 139 1.10 9.53 3.61
N ILE A 140 0.55 8.36 3.93
CA ILE A 140 -0.62 8.19 4.79
C ILE A 140 -0.56 6.79 5.42
N GLY A 141 -1.33 6.55 6.49
CA GLY A 141 -1.63 5.21 6.96
C GLY A 141 -2.94 5.14 7.74
N GLY A 142 -3.32 3.94 8.12
CA GLY A 142 -4.51 3.72 8.93
C GLY A 142 -4.79 2.25 9.16
N GLU A 143 -6.02 1.94 9.51
CA GLU A 143 -6.51 0.59 9.71
C GLU A 143 -7.31 0.13 8.49
N PHE A 144 -7.23 -1.17 8.22
CA PHE A 144 -7.97 -1.85 7.17
C PHE A 144 -8.62 -3.10 7.77
N TYR A 145 -9.95 -3.13 7.88
CA TYR A 145 -10.67 -4.18 8.59
C TYR A 145 -12.04 -4.44 8.00
N PHE A 146 -12.56 -5.65 8.18
CA PHE A 146 -13.92 -5.98 7.77
C PHE A 146 -14.91 -5.56 8.87
N SER A 147 -15.95 -4.82 8.50
CA SER A 147 -17.06 -4.46 9.39
C SER A 147 -18.18 -5.47 9.18
N GLU A 148 -18.39 -6.37 10.15
CA GLU A 148 -19.46 -7.38 10.07
C GLU A 148 -20.85 -6.75 9.99
N SER A 149 -21.08 -5.64 10.70
CA SER A 149 -22.36 -4.91 10.68
C SER A 149 -22.66 -4.26 9.33
N GLU A 150 -21.63 -3.88 8.57
CA GLU A 150 -21.77 -3.22 7.28
C GLU A 150 -21.52 -4.17 6.10
N GLY A 151 -21.04 -5.39 6.35
CA GLY A 151 -20.69 -6.38 5.33
C GLY A 151 -19.61 -5.89 4.35
N THR A 152 -18.74 -4.98 4.77
CA THR A 152 -17.78 -4.28 3.90
C THR A 152 -16.43 -4.07 4.57
N TRP A 153 -15.38 -3.90 3.77
CA TRP A 153 -14.08 -3.50 4.29
C TRP A 153 -14.06 -2.00 4.56
N ILE A 154 -13.45 -1.60 5.65
CA ILE A 154 -13.24 -0.21 6.05
C ILE A 154 -11.76 0.10 5.92
N VAL A 155 -11.45 1.20 5.22
CA VAL A 155 -10.14 1.84 5.24
C VAL A 155 -10.27 3.17 5.98
N ASP A 156 -9.55 3.33 7.07
CA ASP A 156 -9.56 4.57 7.86
C ASP A 156 -8.20 5.28 7.86
N ASN A 157 -8.10 6.43 8.49
CA ASN A 157 -6.84 7.17 8.61
C ASN A 157 -6.28 7.18 10.05
N SER A 158 -6.56 6.14 10.84
CA SER A 158 -6.08 5.97 12.22
C SER A 158 -4.58 5.65 12.26
N SER A 159 -3.73 6.64 12.03
CA SER A 159 -2.28 6.46 12.04
C SER A 159 -1.53 7.71 12.49
N SER A 160 -0.36 7.52 13.10
CA SER A 160 0.55 8.62 13.39
C SER A 160 1.02 9.36 12.14
N PHE A 161 1.10 8.70 10.99
CA PHE A 161 1.44 9.36 9.72
C PHE A 161 0.34 10.35 9.32
N SER A 162 -0.91 9.90 9.37
CA SER A 162 -2.10 10.69 9.03
C SER A 162 -2.33 11.82 10.02
N ALA A 163 -2.14 11.57 11.33
CA ALA A 163 -2.27 12.59 12.37
C ALA A 163 -1.22 13.70 12.23
N LEU A 164 0.07 13.35 12.07
CA LEU A 164 1.13 14.34 11.86
C LEU A 164 0.88 15.21 10.64
N ARG A 165 0.30 14.61 9.60
CA ARG A 165 -0.04 15.29 8.37
C ARG A 165 -1.17 16.29 8.56
N ALA A 166 -2.20 15.93 9.32
CA ALA A 166 -3.30 16.82 9.65
C ALA A 166 -2.87 18.01 10.54
N THR A 167 -1.79 17.87 11.31
CA THR A 167 -1.36 18.89 12.28
C THR A 167 -0.18 19.76 11.85
N ARG A 168 0.54 19.47 10.74
CA ARG A 168 1.73 20.24 10.32
C ARG A 168 1.32 21.65 9.83
N PRO A 169 1.53 22.72 10.63
CA PRO A 169 1.27 24.09 10.20
C PRO A 169 2.49 24.57 9.38
N GLY A 170 2.26 25.15 8.19
CA GLY A 170 3.35 25.76 7.42
C GLY A 170 4.03 24.87 6.37
N ALA A 171 3.37 23.81 5.88
CA ALA A 171 3.69 23.35 4.53
C ALA A 171 3.43 24.52 3.55
N PRO A 172 4.33 24.78 2.58
CA PRO A 172 4.27 25.96 1.73
C PRO A 172 2.94 26.01 0.96
N SER A 173 2.08 26.98 1.30
CA SER A 173 0.81 27.48 0.67
C SER A 173 -0.23 26.51 0.08
N ASP A 174 0.13 25.29 -0.28
CA ASP A 174 -0.76 24.21 -0.63
C ASP A 174 -1.09 23.49 0.67
N LEU A 175 -2.25 23.81 1.25
CA LEU A 175 -2.76 23.10 2.43
C LEU A 175 -2.62 21.58 2.19
N PRO A 176 -2.11 20.81 3.18
CA PRO A 176 -2.10 19.37 3.02
C PRO A 176 -3.54 18.93 2.72
N PRO A 177 -3.74 18.01 1.76
CA PRO A 177 -5.06 17.54 1.39
C PRO A 177 -5.79 17.11 2.66
N SER A 178 -7.07 17.42 2.74
CA SER A 178 -7.91 17.05 3.87
C SER A 178 -7.77 15.55 4.17
N PRO A 179 -7.99 15.11 5.41
CA PRO A 179 -7.90 13.69 5.74
C PRO A 179 -8.84 12.85 4.85
N LYS A 180 -10.01 13.40 4.48
CA LYS A 180 -10.91 12.82 3.46
C LYS A 180 -10.29 12.73 2.07
N GLU A 181 -9.70 13.80 1.51
CA GLU A 181 -9.08 13.75 0.18
C GLU A 181 -7.95 12.72 0.11
N SER A 182 -7.17 12.60 1.19
CA SER A 182 -6.10 11.60 1.28
C SER A 182 -6.64 10.17 1.34
N LEU A 183 -7.80 9.95 2.00
CA LEU A 183 -8.49 8.66 2.01
C LEU A 183 -9.10 8.33 0.64
N ASP A 184 -9.74 9.29 -0.02
CA ASP A 184 -10.30 9.10 -1.36
C ASP A 184 -9.18 8.77 -2.37
N ALA A 185 -8.02 9.43 -2.26
CA ALA A 185 -6.85 9.12 -3.06
C ALA A 185 -6.24 7.75 -2.73
N THR A 186 -6.30 7.31 -1.48
CA THR A 186 -5.91 5.94 -1.08
C THR A 186 -6.82 4.90 -1.75
N LEU A 187 -8.12 5.15 -1.77
CA LEU A 187 -9.08 4.29 -2.46
C LEU A 187 -8.83 4.25 -3.97
N GLU A 188 -8.53 5.40 -4.60
CA GLU A 188 -8.12 5.48 -6.01
C GLU A 188 -6.85 4.64 -6.28
N ILE A 189 -5.88 4.63 -5.35
CA ILE A 189 -4.70 3.74 -5.45
C ILE A 189 -5.11 2.27 -5.46
N PHE A 190 -5.98 1.83 -4.54
CA PHE A 190 -6.48 0.45 -4.53
C PHE A 190 -7.24 0.08 -5.80
N GLU A 191 -8.02 1.00 -6.37
CA GLU A 191 -8.72 0.81 -7.64
C GLU A 191 -7.72 0.62 -8.79
N LEU A 192 -6.68 1.46 -8.85
CA LEU A 192 -5.66 1.43 -9.89
C LEU A 192 -4.73 0.21 -9.80
N THR A 193 -4.70 -0.45 -8.64
CA THR A 193 -4.07 -1.77 -8.46
C THR A 193 -5.05 -2.90 -8.79
N GLY A 194 -6.19 -2.62 -9.42
CA GLY A 194 -7.14 -3.64 -9.85
C GLY A 194 -7.89 -4.33 -8.69
N SER A 195 -7.89 -3.73 -7.51
CA SER A 195 -8.69 -4.19 -6.38
C SER A 195 -10.17 -3.89 -6.64
N ASP A 196 -11.05 -4.78 -6.18
CA ASP A 196 -12.49 -4.53 -6.17
C ASP A 196 -12.83 -3.55 -5.02
N VAL A 197 -12.72 -2.26 -5.31
CA VAL A 197 -12.98 -1.20 -4.33
C VAL A 197 -14.46 -1.01 -4.02
N SER A 198 -15.38 -1.68 -4.74
CA SER A 198 -16.82 -1.62 -4.43
C SER A 198 -17.14 -2.23 -3.06
N LYS A 199 -16.21 -3.01 -2.50
CA LYS A 199 -16.28 -3.64 -1.18
C LYS A 199 -15.50 -2.89 -0.11
N ILE A 200 -15.06 -1.66 -0.40
CA ILE A 200 -14.26 -0.83 0.52
C ILE A 200 -15.00 0.49 0.76
N GLN A 201 -15.16 0.87 2.01
CA GLN A 201 -15.62 2.19 2.43
C GLN A 201 -14.50 2.94 3.15
N THR A 202 -14.45 4.25 2.95
CA THR A 202 -13.51 5.11 3.67
C THR A 202 -14.14 5.61 4.97
N ARG A 203 -13.35 5.70 6.05
CA ARG A 203 -13.79 6.27 7.33
C ARG A 203 -12.77 7.28 7.84
N ASP A 204 -13.15 8.55 7.88
CA ASP A 204 -12.31 9.57 8.49
C ASP A 204 -12.47 9.54 10.02
N VAL A 205 -11.41 9.12 10.71
CA VAL A 205 -11.37 9.00 12.18
C VAL A 205 -10.45 10.02 12.82
N ILE A 206 -9.71 10.80 12.03
CA ILE A 206 -9.01 11.99 12.50
C ILE A 206 -10.06 13.09 12.66
N ARG A 207 -10.90 12.96 13.70
CA ARG A 207 -11.71 14.08 14.16
C ARG A 207 -10.75 15.15 14.65
N ARG A 208 -10.75 16.30 14.00
CA ARG A 208 -10.31 17.53 14.65
C ARG A 208 -11.22 17.68 15.87
N ASN A 209 -10.66 17.69 17.08
CA ASN A 209 -11.36 18.25 18.23
C ASN A 209 -11.65 19.72 17.84
N GLN A 210 -12.81 19.96 17.26
CA GLN A 210 -13.41 21.28 17.05
C GLN A 210 -14.60 21.38 17.98
#